data_AF-A0A7W1EHK6-F1
#
_entry.id   AF-A0A7W1EHK6-F1
#
_cell.length_a   1.000
_cell.length_b   1.000
_cell.length_c   1.000
_cell.angle_alpha   90.00
_cell.angle_beta   90.00
_cell.angle_gamma   90.00
#
_symmetry.space_group_name_H-M   'P 1'
#
loop_
_entity.id
_entity.type
_entity.pdbx_description
1 polymer ?
#
loop_
_entity_poly.entity_id
_entity_poly.type
_entity_poly.pdbx_seq_one_letter_code
_entity_poly.pdbx_strand_id
1 'polypeptide(L)'
;MEITELRLVNYFIIWAVTFFQIKKWIKETGKFIPFLQVYCVVFFTGTFSFILFSLFLYLYTHLDPYVAAIMTKHTTGMIRSIPSIILAFEGAGASIIIALINMVYFTRYEEGEAGVNKDNNREK
;
A
#
# COMPACT_ATOMS: atom_id res chain seq x y z
N MET A 1 -12.92 -14.10 11.86
CA MET A 1 -11.91 -13.31 11.13
C MET A 1 -12.24 -11.86 11.41
N GLU A 2 -11.35 -11.14 12.10
CA GLU A 2 -11.58 -9.75 12.45
C GLU A 2 -11.28 -8.84 11.25
N ILE A 3 -11.97 -7.70 11.13
CA ILE A 3 -11.74 -6.70 10.06
C ILE A 3 -10.26 -6.28 10.02
N THR A 4 -9.57 -6.32 11.15
CA THR A 4 -8.12 -6.10 11.28
C THR A 4 -7.27 -7.03 10.43
N GLU A 5 -7.62 -8.31 10.38
CA GLU A 5 -6.87 -9.30 9.59
C GLU A 5 -7.03 -9.04 8.09
N LEU A 6 -8.26 -8.67 7.68
CA LEU A 6 -8.57 -8.34 6.29
C LEU A 6 -7.85 -7.06 5.82
N ARG A 7 -7.73 -6.06 6.71
CA ARG A 7 -6.93 -4.84 6.47
C ARG A 7 -5.45 -5.17 6.26
N LEU A 8 -4.90 -6.05 7.09
CA LEU A 8 -3.49 -6.44 7.03
C LEU A 8 -3.14 -7.15 5.71
N VAL A 9 -4.04 -8.02 5.25
CA VAL A 9 -3.93 -8.64 3.92
C VAL A 9 -3.93 -7.58 2.81
N ASN A 10 -4.80 -6.56 2.89
CA ASN A 10 -4.83 -5.50 1.89
C ASN A 10 -3.51 -4.68 1.86
N TYR A 11 -2.94 -4.35 3.03
CA TYR A 11 -1.63 -3.71 3.10
C TYR A 11 -0.53 -4.54 2.45
N PHE A 12 -0.53 -5.86 2.71
CA PHE A 12 0.47 -6.77 2.15
C PHE A 12 0.35 -6.87 0.62
N ILE A 13 -0.87 -6.93 0.09
CA ILE A 13 -1.12 -6.95 -1.37
C ILE A 13 -0.62 -5.65 -2.01
N ILE A 14 -0.94 -4.49 -1.44
CA ILE A 14 -0.50 -3.19 -1.96
C ILE A 14 1.03 -3.10 -1.95
N TRP A 15 1.67 -3.50 -0.85
CA TRP A 15 3.12 -3.52 -0.76
C TRP A 15 3.75 -4.44 -1.81
N ALA A 16 3.26 -5.67 -1.97
CA ALA A 16 3.80 -6.61 -2.95
C ALA A 16 3.64 -6.10 -4.39
N VAL A 17 2.42 -5.65 -4.76
CA VAL A 17 2.13 -5.14 -6.10
C VAL A 17 3.01 -3.94 -6.43
N THR A 18 3.10 -2.98 -5.51
CA THR A 18 3.90 -1.77 -5.73
C THR A 18 5.39 -2.07 -5.79
N PHE A 19 5.89 -2.97 -4.95
CA PHE A 19 7.28 -3.43 -4.97
C PHE A 19 7.65 -4.06 -6.32
N PHE A 20 6.83 -5.01 -6.82
CA PHE A 20 7.09 -5.65 -8.10
C PHE A 20 7.00 -4.67 -9.28
N GLN A 21 6.06 -3.72 -9.23
CA GLN A 21 5.91 -2.71 -10.27
C GLN A 21 7.14 -1.79 -10.36
N ILE A 22 7.63 -1.30 -9.21
CA ILE A 22 8.82 -0.45 -9.16
C ILE A 22 10.06 -1.23 -9.62
N LYS A 23 10.22 -2.47 -9.15
CA LYS A 23 11.32 -3.35 -9.57
C LYS A 23 11.32 -3.59 -11.08
N LYS A 24 10.14 -3.80 -11.67
CA LYS A 24 9.97 -3.96 -13.12
C LYS A 24 10.37 -2.68 -13.86
N TRP A 25 9.94 -1.51 -13.40
CA TRP A 25 10.32 -0.24 -14.03
C TRP A 25 11.81 0.07 -13.95
N ILE A 26 12.47 -0.25 -12.84
CA ILE A 26 13.94 -0.10 -12.72
C ILE A 26 14.63 -0.96 -13.77
N LYS A 27 14.18 -2.21 -13.93
CA LYS A 27 14.72 -3.15 -14.93
C LYS A 27 14.50 -2.68 -16.37
N GLU A 28 13.34 -2.09 -16.67
CA GLU A 28 12.99 -1.63 -18.03
C GLU A 28 13.69 -0.32 -18.41
N THR A 29 13.83 0.60 -17.45
CA THR A 29 14.38 1.94 -17.73
C THR A 29 15.90 1.97 -17.62
N GLY A 30 16.50 1.04 -16.87
CA GLY A 30 17.95 1.00 -16.58
C GLY A 30 18.47 2.25 -15.89
N LYS A 31 17.57 3.10 -15.36
CA LYS A 31 17.83 4.41 -14.78
C LYS A 31 16.96 4.60 -13.55
N PHE A 32 17.44 5.50 -12.69
CA PHE A 32 16.73 5.92 -11.49
C PHE A 32 15.33 6.45 -11.83
N ILE A 33 14.33 5.94 -11.11
CA ILE A 33 12.96 6.47 -11.19
C ILE A 33 12.85 7.62 -10.18
N PRO A 34 12.44 8.82 -10.61
CA PRO A 34 12.26 9.94 -9.70
C PRO A 34 11.37 9.60 -8.51
N PHE A 35 11.79 10.04 -7.31
CA PHE A 35 11.05 9.81 -6.05
C PHE A 35 9.57 10.17 -6.15
N LEU A 36 9.26 11.33 -6.73
CA LEU A 36 7.90 11.81 -6.89
C LEU A 36 7.03 10.85 -7.71
N GLN A 37 7.62 10.17 -8.70
CA GLN A 37 6.91 9.23 -9.56
C GLN A 37 6.58 7.93 -8.83
N VAL A 38 7.54 7.39 -8.06
CA VAL A 38 7.31 6.22 -7.19
C VAL A 38 6.25 6.53 -6.14
N TYR A 39 6.37 7.69 -5.47
CA TYR A 39 5.42 8.14 -4.47
C TYR A 39 4.01 8.27 -5.04
N CYS A 40 3.83 8.99 -6.15
CA CYS A 40 2.53 9.17 -6.77
C CYS A 40 1.89 7.83 -7.13
N VAL A 41 2.66 6.90 -7.71
CA VAL A 41 2.14 5.60 -8.13
C VAL A 41 1.68 4.78 -6.92
N VAL A 42 2.52 4.66 -5.89
CA VAL A 42 2.15 3.93 -4.66
C VAL A 42 0.96 4.59 -3.97
N PHE A 43 0.94 5.92 -3.90
CA PHE A 43 -0.12 6.68 -3.25
C PHE A 43 -1.46 6.53 -3.98
N PHE A 44 -1.50 6.69 -5.31
CA PHE A 44 -2.73 6.56 -6.08
C PHE A 44 -3.21 5.11 -6.11
N THR A 45 -2.32 4.13 -6.34
CA THR A 45 -2.71 2.71 -6.35
C THR A 45 -3.18 2.26 -4.97
N GLY A 46 -2.50 2.65 -3.90
CA GLY A 46 -2.90 2.34 -2.52
C GLY A 46 -4.23 2.99 -2.14
N THR A 47 -4.37 4.29 -2.39
CA THR A 47 -5.61 5.03 -2.10
C THR A 47 -6.79 4.44 -2.86
N PHE A 48 -6.62 4.13 -4.15
CA PHE A 48 -7.67 3.53 -4.96
C PHE A 48 -8.05 2.13 -4.47
N SER A 49 -7.07 1.32 -4.07
CA SER A 49 -7.31 0.00 -3.46
C SER A 49 -8.13 0.12 -2.17
N PHE A 50 -7.82 1.09 -1.33
CA PHE A 50 -8.56 1.32 -0.08
C PHE A 50 -9.96 1.88 -0.29
N ILE A 51 -10.16 2.73 -1.29
CA ILE A 51 -11.49 3.19 -1.69
C ILE A 51 -12.34 2.00 -2.16
N LEU A 52 -11.79 1.14 -3.02
CA LEU A 52 -12.45 -0.09 -3.46
C LEU A 52 -12.76 -1.02 -2.30
N PHE A 53 -11.80 -1.26 -1.41
CA PHE A 53 -11.97 -2.11 -0.23
C PHE A 53 -13.06 -1.56 0.71
N SER A 54 -13.07 -0.25 0.96
CA SER A 54 -14.11 0.43 1.73
C SER A 54 -15.49 0.31 1.08
N LEU A 55 -15.57 0.49 -0.25
CA LEU A 55 -16.81 0.32 -1.00
C LEU A 55 -17.33 -1.13 -0.94
N PHE A 56 -16.44 -2.12 -1.10
CA PHE A 56 -16.78 -3.51 -0.95
C PHE A 56 -17.34 -3.80 0.43
N LEU A 57 -16.67 -3.34 1.50
CA LEU A 57 -17.16 -3.52 2.86
C LEU A 57 -18.50 -2.82 3.10
N TYR A 58 -18.69 -1.61 2.57
CA TYR A 58 -19.96 -0.90 2.65
C TYR A 58 -21.10 -1.71 2.01
N LEU A 59 -20.91 -2.21 0.79
CA LEU A 59 -21.88 -3.08 0.11
C LEU A 59 -22.11 -4.39 0.87
N TYR A 60 -21.03 -5.00 1.37
CA TYR A 60 -21.10 -6.27 2.10
C TYR A 60 -21.89 -6.14 3.40
N THR A 61 -21.77 -5.00 4.09
CA THR A 61 -22.59 -4.75 5.29
C THR A 61 -24.08 -4.69 4.97
N HIS A 62 -24.49 -4.32 3.75
CA HIS A 62 -25.91 -4.34 3.35
C HIS A 62 -26.42 -5.75 3.01
N LEU A 63 -25.54 -6.62 2.52
CA LEU A 63 -25.88 -7.99 2.13
C LEU A 63 -25.87 -8.96 3.31
N ASP A 64 -24.97 -8.76 4.28
CA ASP A 64 -24.81 -9.65 5.44
C ASP A 64 -24.92 -8.89 6.78
N PRO A 65 -25.97 -9.14 7.58
CA PRO A 65 -26.17 -8.50 8.88
C PRO A 65 -25.10 -8.89 9.92
N TYR A 66 -24.43 -10.04 9.76
CA TYR A 66 -23.34 -10.46 10.65
C TYR A 66 -22.10 -9.57 10.48
N VAL A 67 -21.77 -9.23 9.23
CA VAL A 67 -20.64 -8.32 8.92
C VAL A 67 -20.95 -6.89 9.36
N ALA A 68 -22.21 -6.45 9.23
CA ALA A 68 -22.65 -5.18 9.79
C ALA A 68 -22.47 -5.12 11.31
N ALA A 69 -22.83 -6.19 12.03
CA ALA A 69 -22.66 -6.26 13.48
C ALA A 69 -21.19 -6.23 13.91
N ILE A 70 -20.27 -6.84 13.15
CA ILE A 70 -18.83 -6.78 13.41
C ILE A 70 -18.29 -5.35 13.17
N MET A 71 -18.73 -4.68 12.11
CA MET A 71 -18.34 -3.31 11.77
C MET A 71 -18.79 -2.27 12.80
N THR A 72 -19.97 -2.45 13.40
CA THR A 72 -20.51 -1.52 14.40
C THR A 72 -20.24 -1.93 15.85
N LYS A 73 -19.58 -3.08 16.08
CA LYS A 73 -19.34 -3.65 17.41
C LYS A 73 -18.62 -2.71 18.37
N HIS A 74 -17.75 -1.85 17.83
CA HIS A 74 -16.98 -0.85 18.60
C HIS A 74 -17.46 0.58 18.36
N THR A 75 -18.63 0.73 17.74
CA THR A 75 -19.06 1.99 17.12
C THR A 75 -20.52 2.29 17.50
N THR A 76 -20.82 2.17 18.79
CA THR A 76 -22.17 2.41 19.35
C THR A 76 -22.59 3.86 19.10
N GLY A 77 -23.65 4.07 18.32
CA GLY A 77 -24.23 5.39 18.04
C GLY A 77 -23.71 6.12 16.79
N MET A 78 -22.80 5.53 16.01
CA MET A 78 -22.38 6.12 14.73
C MET A 78 -23.24 5.65 13.55
N ILE A 79 -23.35 6.53 12.55
CA ILE A 79 -23.98 6.21 11.26
C ILE A 79 -23.21 5.04 10.60
N ARG A 80 -23.94 4.05 10.07
CA ARG A 80 -23.40 2.79 9.47
C ARG A 80 -22.31 2.99 8.41
N SER A 81 -22.21 4.19 7.81
CA SER A 81 -21.19 4.55 6.82
C SER A 81 -19.86 5.05 7.41
N ILE A 82 -19.83 5.53 8.66
CA ILE A 82 -18.64 6.14 9.28
C ILE A 82 -17.44 5.17 9.37
N PRO A 83 -17.60 3.90 9.76
CA PRO A 83 -16.47 2.95 9.78
C PRO A 83 -15.80 2.79 8.42
N SER A 84 -16.58 2.79 7.33
CA SER A 84 -16.07 2.67 5.96
C SER A 84 -15.26 3.90 5.55
N ILE A 85 -15.71 5.10 5.95
CA ILE A 85 -15.01 6.37 5.68
C ILE A 85 -13.68 6.40 6.45
N ILE A 86 -13.68 6.05 7.73
CA ILE A 86 -12.45 5.97 8.54
C ILE A 86 -11.44 5.01 7.91
N LEU A 87 -11.91 3.86 7.44
CA LEU A 87 -11.08 2.86 6.75
C LEU A 87 -10.43 3.41 5.48
N ALA A 88 -11.14 4.24 4.71
CA ALA A 88 -10.61 4.86 3.50
C ALA A 88 -9.51 5.88 3.83
N PHE A 89 -9.69 6.69 4.88
CA PHE A 89 -8.66 7.63 5.36
C PHE A 89 -7.45 6.92 5.97
N GLU A 90 -7.67 5.86 6.76
CA GLU A 90 -6.61 5.02 7.31
C GLU A 90 -5.76 4.40 6.19
N GLY A 91 -6.44 3.91 5.15
CA GLY A 91 -5.83 3.37 3.94
C GLY A 91 -4.97 4.37 3.17
N ALA A 92 -5.46 5.59 2.99
CA ALA A 92 -4.70 6.67 2.35
C ALA A 92 -3.43 7.02 3.17
N GLY A 93 -3.55 7.09 4.50
CA GLY A 93 -2.41 7.31 5.40
C GLY A 93 -1.37 6.18 5.33
N ALA A 94 -1.81 4.93 5.36
CA ALA A 94 -0.93 3.77 5.24
C ALA A 94 -0.23 3.70 3.87
N SER A 95 -0.89 4.15 2.80
CA SER A 95 -0.31 4.20 1.45
C SER A 95 0.93 5.11 1.39
N ILE A 96 0.94 6.21 2.15
CA ILE A 96 2.11 7.10 2.29
C ILE A 96 3.27 6.36 2.97
N ILE A 97 2.99 5.60 4.03
CA ILE A 97 4.01 4.82 4.75
C ILE A 97 4.60 3.75 3.84
N ILE A 98 3.77 3.04 3.08
CA ILE A 98 4.23 2.02 2.11
C ILE A 98 5.10 2.66 1.02
N ALA A 99 4.75 3.86 0.54
CA ALA A 99 5.57 4.60 -0.41
C ALA A 99 6.95 4.93 0.16
N LEU A 100 7.02 5.37 1.42
CA LEU A 100 8.28 5.65 2.12
C LEU A 100 9.13 4.39 2.32
N ILE A 101 8.51 3.26 2.69
CA ILE A 101 9.23 1.98 2.84
C ILE A 101 9.84 1.54 1.52
N ASN A 102 9.06 1.57 0.43
CA ASN A 102 9.56 1.24 -0.90
C ASN A 102 10.72 2.17 -1.29
N MET A 103 10.60 3.47 -1.02
CA MET A 103 11.67 4.43 -1.28
C MET A 103 12.97 4.05 -0.55
N VAL A 104 12.93 3.88 0.78
CA VAL A 104 14.12 3.55 1.58
C VAL A 104 14.76 2.25 1.11
N TYR A 105 13.94 1.26 0.74
CA TYR A 105 14.42 0.00 0.21
C TYR A 105 15.18 0.18 -1.10
N PHE A 106 14.62 0.92 -2.06
CA PHE A 106 15.27 1.12 -3.36
C PHE A 106 16.49 2.04 -3.29
N THR A 107 16.49 3.06 -2.43
CA THR A 107 17.70 3.88 -2.18
C THR A 107 18.84 3.03 -1.58
N ARG A 108 18.55 2.14 -0.63
CA ARG A 108 19.57 1.24 -0.08
C ARG A 108 20.04 0.17 -1.06
N TYR A 109 19.12 -0.35 -1.88
CA TYR A 109 19.46 -1.31 -2.92
C TYR A 109 20.40 -0.68 -3.96
N GLU A 110 20.21 0.60 -4.26
CA GLU A 110 21.10 1.40 -5.11
C GLU A 110 22.49 1.62 -4.47
N GLU A 111 22.57 1.95 -3.17
CA GLU A 111 23.87 2.05 -2.46
C GLU A 111 24.63 0.71 -2.47
N GLY A 112 23.91 -0.41 -2.36
CA GLY A 112 24.47 -1.76 -2.46
C GLY A 112 24.99 -2.11 -3.86
N GLU A 113 24.22 -1.85 -4.92
CA GLU A 113 24.64 -2.12 -6.31
C GLU A 113 25.72 -1.14 -6.82
N ALA A 114 25.70 0.12 -6.38
CA ALA A 114 26.73 1.10 -6.69
C ALA A 114 28.07 0.78 -6.00
N GLY A 115 28.04 0.16 -4.81
CA GLY A 115 29.23 -0.38 -4.14
C GLY A 115 29.86 -1.52 -4.92
N VAL A 116 29.04 -2.49 -5.36
CA VAL A 116 29.51 -3.68 -6.09
C VAL A 116 30.09 -3.33 -7.48
N ASN A 117 29.50 -2.36 -8.20
CA ASN A 117 30.03 -1.93 -9.51
C ASN A 117 31.32 -1.09 -9.42
N LYS A 118 31.61 -0.45 -8.28
CA LYS A 118 32.87 0.30 -8.09
C LYS A 118 34.06 -0.62 -7.85
N ASP A 119 33.87 -1.76 -7.19
CA ASP A 119 34.96 -2.72 -6.98
C ASP A 119 35.36 -3.43 -8.28
N ASN A 120 34.40 -3.80 -9.13
CA ASN A 120 34.69 -4.45 -10.43
C ASN A 120 35.44 -3.56 -11.44
N ASN A 121 35.43 -2.24 -11.26
CA ASN A 121 36.18 -1.29 -12.11
C ASN A 121 37.54 -0.90 -11.51
N ARG A 122 37.89 -1.36 -10.30
CA ARG A 122 39.22 -1.17 -9.70
C ARG A 122 40.17 -2.34 -9.97
N GLU A 123 39.64 -3.47 -10.45
CA GLU A 123 40.41 -4.67 -10.78
C GLU A 123 40.75 -4.81 -12.28
N LYS A 124 40.55 -3.76 -13.08
CA LYS A 124 41.01 -3.67 -14.47
C LYS A 124 42.01 -2.53 -14.65
#